data_AF-A0A7C1PGH5-F1
#
_entry.id   AF-A0A7C1PGH5-F1
#
_cell.length_a   1.000
_cell.length_b   1.000
_cell.length_c   1.000
_cell.angle_alpha   90.00
_cell.angle_beta   90.00
_cell.angle_gamma   90.00
#
_symmetry.space_group_name_H-M   'P 1'
#
loop_
_entity.id
_entity.type
_entity.pdbx_description
1 polymer ?
#
loop_
_entity_poly.entity_id
_entity_poly.type
_entity_poly.pdbx_seq_one_letter_code
_entity_poly.pdbx_strand_id
1 'polypeptide(L)'
;MSLPTTSPLSSAVAVAQTEPGWDRELGRQLSRVPLWALLWLLASVLAHHMWQWYCPVGLNAGPLLVVSFGMILAAIIDGWAFKVPNWLTLPLILSGWLAGLCHTLGWSIDSGTGGLGISLLATLFGFGLLLPMLVLRGVGEGDVKMQMGFAAWMGAYFGTGDTTLAAGMDIRLHALGVVFWAFTCGALFGGLFGLAMILLRRRFRDNAQMFQAMAQDLLLVTQGQLHQATIQAEQRRSRWVRLPYGIPLCVGFLFYLWVVLVALRN
;
A
#
# COMPACT_ATOMS: atom_id res chain seq x y z
N MET A 1 -42.30 -31.98 -49.05
CA MET A 1 -41.91 -30.57 -48.90
C MET A 1 -42.67 -30.02 -47.73
N SER A 2 -42.07 -30.02 -46.55
CA SER A 2 -42.67 -29.55 -45.30
C SER A 2 -41.54 -29.02 -44.42
N LEU A 3 -41.31 -27.71 -44.49
CA LEU A 3 -40.39 -26.99 -43.61
C LEU A 3 -41.02 -26.90 -42.22
N PRO A 4 -40.28 -27.16 -41.13
CA PRO A 4 -40.64 -26.67 -39.81
C PRO A 4 -40.08 -25.25 -39.61
N THR A 5 -40.98 -24.34 -39.29
CA THR A 5 -40.74 -22.95 -38.88
C THR A 5 -40.44 -22.83 -37.38
N THR A 6 -39.43 -22.01 -37.06
CA THR A 6 -39.20 -21.22 -35.81
C THR A 6 -38.92 -22.01 -34.52
N SER A 7 -37.99 -21.62 -33.64
CA SER A 7 -37.57 -20.27 -33.24
C SER A 7 -36.13 -20.23 -32.68
N PRO A 8 -35.42 -19.10 -32.77
CA PRO A 8 -34.22 -18.82 -32.00
C PRO A 8 -34.63 -18.22 -30.65
N LEU A 9 -34.05 -18.67 -29.53
CA LEU A 9 -33.74 -17.83 -28.36
C LEU A 9 -33.20 -18.67 -27.20
N SER A 10 -32.23 -18.07 -26.51
CA SER A 10 -31.72 -18.41 -25.18
C SER A 10 -30.51 -19.35 -25.13
N SER A 11 -29.38 -18.90 -25.70
CA SER A 11 -28.09 -19.13 -25.05
C SER A 11 -28.05 -18.31 -23.76
N ALA A 12 -28.71 -18.80 -22.71
CA ALA A 12 -28.53 -18.28 -21.38
C ALA A 12 -27.05 -18.43 -21.03
N VAL A 13 -26.36 -17.29 -20.91
CA VAL A 13 -25.07 -17.21 -20.23
C VAL A 13 -25.29 -17.83 -18.86
N ALA A 14 -24.74 -19.02 -18.64
CA ALA A 14 -24.66 -19.62 -17.34
C ALA A 14 -23.81 -18.69 -16.47
N VAL A 15 -24.47 -17.77 -15.76
CA VAL A 15 -23.88 -17.08 -14.62
C VAL A 15 -23.53 -18.19 -13.65
N ALA A 16 -22.25 -18.51 -13.57
CA ALA A 16 -21.73 -19.45 -12.59
C ALA A 16 -22.27 -19.01 -11.23
N GLN A 17 -23.06 -19.87 -10.60
CA GLN A 17 -23.49 -19.68 -9.23
C GLN A 17 -22.22 -19.70 -8.37
N THR A 18 -21.68 -18.53 -8.04
CA THR A 18 -20.69 -18.39 -6.97
C THR A 18 -21.41 -18.76 -5.69
N GLU A 19 -21.10 -19.94 -5.15
CA GLU A 19 -21.64 -20.35 -3.85
C GLU A 19 -21.36 -19.23 -2.82
N PRO A 20 -22.36 -18.81 -2.02
CA PRO A 20 -22.19 -17.84 -0.95
C PRO A 20 -21.52 -18.52 0.27
N GLY A 21 -20.46 -19.27 0.02
CA GLY A 21 -19.65 -19.94 1.02
C GLY A 21 -18.40 -19.14 1.28
N TRP A 22 -18.16 -18.79 2.54
CA TRP A 22 -16.90 -18.25 3.01
C TRP A 22 -15.73 -19.04 2.39
N ASP A 23 -14.91 -18.38 1.57
CA ASP A 23 -13.88 -19.03 0.78
C ASP A 23 -12.86 -19.67 1.74
N ARG A 24 -12.82 -21.00 1.82
CA ARG A 24 -12.05 -21.74 2.85
C ARG A 24 -10.57 -21.36 2.81
N GLU A 25 -10.09 -20.98 1.64
CA GLU A 25 -8.73 -20.48 1.44
C GLU A 25 -8.52 -19.11 2.08
N LEU A 26 -9.47 -18.18 1.90
CA LEU A 26 -9.44 -16.88 2.60
C LEU A 26 -9.44 -17.08 4.12
N GLY A 27 -10.22 -18.04 4.62
CA GLY A 27 -10.26 -18.35 6.05
C GLY A 27 -8.95 -18.91 6.60
N ARG A 28 -8.29 -19.80 5.86
CA ARG A 28 -6.94 -20.29 6.23
C ARG A 28 -5.88 -19.20 6.17
N GLN A 29 -6.01 -18.25 5.24
CA GLN A 29 -5.10 -17.11 5.17
C GLN A 29 -5.32 -16.20 6.38
N LEU A 30 -6.56 -15.84 6.69
CA LEU A 30 -6.91 -15.01 7.84
C LEU A 30 -6.51 -15.65 9.17
N SER A 31 -6.62 -16.97 9.32
CA SER A 31 -6.21 -17.65 10.56
C SER A 31 -4.70 -17.58 10.82
N ARG A 32 -3.88 -17.40 9.77
CA ARG A 32 -2.42 -17.26 9.89
C ARG A 32 -1.97 -15.82 10.08
N VAL A 33 -2.83 -14.84 9.78
CA VAL A 33 -2.47 -13.41 9.86
C VAL A 33 -1.96 -13.00 11.25
N PRO A 34 -2.59 -13.40 12.37
CA PRO A 34 -2.09 -13.04 13.70
C PRO A 34 -0.69 -13.59 13.99
N LEU A 35 -0.41 -14.84 13.58
CA LEU A 35 0.90 -15.47 13.77
C LEU A 35 1.99 -14.70 13.01
N TRP A 36 1.74 -14.38 11.75
CA TRP A 36 2.66 -13.57 10.95
C TRP A 36 2.83 -12.16 11.51
N ALA A 37 1.77 -11.55 12.05
CA ALA A 37 1.85 -10.21 12.63
C ALA A 37 2.72 -10.20 13.88
N LEU A 38 2.61 -11.24 14.73
CA LEU A 38 3.47 -11.42 15.89
C LEU A 38 4.93 -11.65 15.48
N LEU A 39 5.18 -12.37 14.39
CA LEU A 39 6.55 -12.54 13.86
C LEU A 39 7.14 -11.22 13.38
N TRP A 40 6.37 -10.39 12.69
CA TRP A 40 6.81 -9.05 12.29
C TRP A 40 7.11 -8.15 13.49
N LEU A 41 6.23 -8.17 14.50
CA LEU A 41 6.42 -7.43 15.74
C LEU A 41 7.67 -7.91 16.49
N LEU A 42 7.84 -9.23 16.64
CA LEU A 42 9.02 -9.82 17.28
C LEU A 42 10.30 -9.44 16.54
N ALA A 43 10.30 -9.52 15.20
CA ALA A 43 11.43 -9.10 14.38
C ALA A 43 11.77 -7.62 14.60
N SER A 44 10.75 -6.75 14.72
CA SER A 44 10.94 -5.32 15.05
C SER A 44 11.60 -5.12 16.41
N VAL A 45 11.13 -5.81 17.45
CA VAL A 45 11.70 -5.73 18.81
C VAL A 45 13.14 -6.25 18.83
N LEU A 46 13.42 -7.38 18.17
CA LEU A 46 14.78 -7.89 18.04
C LEU A 46 15.68 -6.92 17.29
N ALA A 47 15.22 -6.35 16.18
CA ALA A 47 15.96 -5.34 15.44
C ALA A 47 16.21 -4.07 16.26
N HIS A 48 15.25 -3.66 17.10
CA HIS A 48 15.41 -2.57 18.04
C HIS A 48 16.55 -2.83 19.04
N HIS A 49 16.55 -4.00 19.69
CA HIS A 49 17.61 -4.38 20.63
C HIS A 49 18.98 -4.52 19.96
N MET A 50 19.03 -5.14 18.78
CA MET A 50 20.26 -5.23 18.01
C MET A 50 20.79 -3.83 17.66
N TRP A 51 19.91 -2.92 17.24
CA TRP A 51 20.30 -1.55 16.91
C TRP A 51 20.82 -0.79 18.13
N GLN A 52 20.21 -0.94 19.30
CA GLN A 52 20.72 -0.34 20.55
C GLN A 52 22.14 -0.79 20.85
N TRP A 53 22.49 -2.04 20.52
CA TRP A 53 23.82 -2.58 20.75
C TRP A 53 24.88 -1.97 19.81
N TYR A 54 24.54 -1.76 18.53
CA TYR A 54 25.46 -1.16 17.55
C TYR A 54 25.52 0.38 17.62
N CYS A 55 24.37 1.02 17.82
CA CYS A 55 24.18 2.47 17.80
C CYS A 55 23.33 2.89 19.01
N PRO A 56 23.94 3.05 20.19
CA PRO A 56 23.21 3.36 21.43
C PRO A 56 22.69 4.80 21.51
N VAL A 57 23.18 5.70 20.65
CA VAL A 57 22.83 7.13 20.66
C VAL A 57 22.10 7.50 19.37
N GLY A 58 21.01 8.27 19.52
CA GLY A 58 20.19 8.78 18.42
C GLY A 58 18.95 7.93 18.14
N LEU A 59 18.34 8.13 16.97
CA LEU A 59 17.12 7.43 16.58
C LEU A 59 17.41 5.94 16.33
N ASN A 60 16.62 5.06 16.95
CA ASN A 60 16.74 3.63 16.71
C ASN A 60 15.99 3.21 15.44
N ALA A 61 16.69 3.05 14.33
CA ALA A 61 16.07 2.68 13.06
C ALA A 61 15.73 1.18 12.94
N GLY A 62 15.93 0.35 13.97
CA GLY A 62 15.69 -1.09 13.94
C GLY A 62 14.28 -1.47 13.45
N PRO A 63 13.21 -0.96 14.08
CA PRO A 63 11.83 -1.15 13.62
C PRO A 63 11.61 -0.70 12.17
N LEU A 64 12.17 0.45 11.79
CA LEU A 64 12.04 1.01 10.45
C LEU A 64 12.71 0.12 9.38
N LEU A 65 13.81 -0.55 9.71
CA LEU A 65 14.47 -1.49 8.82
C LEU A 65 13.62 -2.73 8.57
N VAL A 66 12.94 -3.25 9.59
CA VAL A 66 12.03 -4.40 9.46
C VAL A 66 10.86 -4.04 8.55
N VAL A 67 10.26 -2.87 8.74
CA VAL A 67 9.20 -2.36 7.85
C VAL A 67 9.73 -2.16 6.43
N SER A 68 10.92 -1.57 6.28
CA SER A 68 11.57 -1.38 4.99
C SER A 68 11.80 -2.72 4.26
N PHE A 69 12.22 -3.75 4.98
CA PHE A 69 12.36 -5.10 4.45
C PHE A 69 11.00 -5.66 3.97
N GLY A 70 9.94 -5.51 4.75
CA GLY A 70 8.58 -5.91 4.35
C GLY A 70 8.11 -5.19 3.09
N MET A 71 8.43 -3.91 2.94
CA MET A 71 8.10 -3.11 1.76
C MET A 71 8.88 -3.55 0.52
N ILE A 72 10.18 -3.82 0.67
CA ILE A 72 11.02 -4.35 -0.42
C ILE A 72 10.50 -5.72 -0.86
N LEU A 73 10.18 -6.60 0.10
CA LEU A 73 9.62 -7.92 -0.20
C LEU A 73 8.30 -7.79 -0.98
N ALA A 74 7.41 -6.89 -0.56
CA ALA A 74 6.15 -6.63 -1.27
C ALA A 74 6.38 -6.09 -2.69
N ALA A 75 7.34 -5.17 -2.86
CA ALA A 75 7.70 -4.61 -4.17
C ALA A 75 8.31 -5.65 -5.12
N ILE A 76 9.14 -6.56 -4.62
CA ILE A 76 9.71 -7.67 -5.42
C ILE A 76 8.59 -8.61 -5.88
N ILE A 77 7.67 -8.96 -4.98
CA ILE A 77 6.54 -9.83 -5.33
C ILE A 77 5.62 -9.14 -6.34
N ASP A 78 5.36 -7.84 -6.19
CA ASP A 78 4.60 -7.07 -7.17
C ASP A 78 5.30 -7.04 -8.55
N GLY A 79 6.62 -6.83 -8.56
CA GLY A 79 7.42 -6.83 -9.79
C GLY A 79 7.37 -8.15 -10.57
N TRP A 80 7.26 -9.28 -9.86
CA TRP A 80 7.25 -10.61 -10.48
C TRP A 80 5.84 -11.14 -10.78
N ALA A 81 4.90 -10.96 -9.85
CA ALA A 81 3.55 -11.54 -9.90
C ALA A 81 2.45 -10.52 -10.24
N PHE A 82 2.75 -9.22 -10.30
CA PHE A 82 1.79 -8.12 -10.46
C PHE A 82 0.62 -8.16 -9.45
N LYS A 83 0.88 -8.76 -8.29
CA LYS A 83 -0.10 -8.92 -7.21
C LYS A 83 0.60 -9.13 -5.88
N VAL A 84 0.45 -8.16 -4.97
CA VAL A 84 0.93 -8.29 -3.59
C VAL A 84 0.00 -9.24 -2.81
N PRO A 85 0.53 -10.24 -2.09
CA PRO A 85 -0.28 -11.22 -1.39
C PRO A 85 -0.80 -10.72 -0.03
N ASN A 86 -2.04 -11.08 0.28
CA ASN A 86 -2.69 -10.72 1.55
C ASN A 86 -1.96 -11.26 2.79
N TRP A 87 -1.28 -12.41 2.67
CA TRP A 87 -0.50 -12.98 3.77
C TRP A 87 0.71 -12.13 4.15
N LEU A 88 1.14 -11.18 3.31
CA LEU A 88 2.21 -10.25 3.64
C LEU A 88 1.64 -8.92 4.14
N THR A 89 0.67 -8.35 3.42
CA THR A 89 0.17 -7.01 3.74
C THR A 89 -0.72 -6.97 4.97
N LEU A 90 -1.58 -7.97 5.18
CA LEU A 90 -2.48 -7.98 6.34
C LEU A 90 -1.71 -8.15 7.65
N PRO A 91 -0.71 -9.06 7.74
CA PRO A 91 0.15 -9.11 8.92
C PRO A 91 0.96 -7.85 9.15
N LEU A 92 1.43 -7.19 8.07
CA LEU A 92 2.17 -5.95 8.21
C LEU A 92 1.28 -4.83 8.82
N ILE A 93 0.04 -4.68 8.35
CA ILE A 93 -0.95 -3.76 8.95
C ILE A 93 -1.21 -4.13 10.41
N LEU A 94 -1.54 -5.40 10.68
CA LEU A 94 -1.88 -5.85 12.02
C LEU A 94 -0.70 -5.69 12.99
N SER A 95 0.52 -5.96 12.55
CA SER A 95 1.72 -5.78 13.38
C SER A 95 1.97 -4.32 13.75
N GLY A 96 1.70 -3.37 12.84
CA GLY A 96 1.76 -1.94 13.16
C GLY A 96 0.70 -1.53 14.17
N TRP A 97 -0.52 -2.07 14.08
CA TRP A 97 -1.56 -1.84 15.08
C TRP A 97 -1.22 -2.47 16.43
N LEU A 98 -0.65 -3.67 16.44
CA LEU A 98 -0.17 -4.33 17.66
C LEU A 98 0.95 -3.51 18.32
N ALA A 99 1.90 -2.99 17.54
CA ALA A 99 2.93 -2.10 18.05
C ALA A 99 2.32 -0.84 18.67
N GLY A 100 1.38 -0.19 17.97
CA GLY A 100 0.63 0.95 18.50
C GLY A 100 -0.18 0.60 19.77
N LEU A 101 -0.76 -0.59 19.85
CA LEU A 101 -1.45 -1.08 21.03
C LEU A 101 -0.48 -1.25 22.21
N CYS A 102 0.69 -1.85 22.00
CA CYS A 102 1.72 -1.97 23.03
C CYS A 102 2.11 -0.60 23.58
N HIS A 103 2.32 0.40 22.73
CA HIS A 103 2.64 1.76 23.17
C HIS A 103 1.49 2.42 23.93
N THR A 104 0.23 2.17 23.52
CA THR A 104 -0.96 2.67 24.21
C THR A 104 -1.10 2.07 25.61
N LEU A 105 -0.70 0.82 25.79
CA LEU A 105 -0.68 0.11 27.07
C LEU A 105 0.55 0.47 27.93
N GLY A 106 1.44 1.33 27.44
CA GLY A 106 2.67 1.74 28.14
C GLY A 106 3.80 0.72 28.08
N TRP A 107 3.72 -0.28 27.18
CA TRP A 107 4.81 -1.23 26.96
C TRP A 107 5.83 -0.65 25.98
N SER A 108 7.04 -0.36 26.46
CA SER A 108 8.16 0.12 25.65
C SER A 108 8.83 -1.04 24.89
N ILE A 109 8.17 -1.49 23.82
CA ILE A 109 8.69 -2.56 22.96
C ILE A 109 9.76 -2.07 21.97
N ASP A 110 9.72 -0.78 21.61
CA ASP A 110 10.72 -0.09 20.80
C ASP A 110 10.82 1.39 21.22
N SER A 111 11.56 2.20 20.45
CA SER A 111 11.73 3.64 20.73
C SER A 111 10.56 4.51 20.27
N GLY A 112 9.55 3.92 19.62
CA GLY A 112 8.41 4.62 19.08
C GLY A 112 7.51 5.17 20.18
N THR A 113 7.04 6.41 20.00
CA THR A 113 6.13 7.08 20.93
C THR A 113 4.71 7.17 20.40
N GLY A 114 4.41 6.49 19.29
CA GLY A 114 3.07 6.46 18.72
C GLY A 114 2.10 5.64 19.57
N GLY A 115 0.93 5.37 19.01
CA GLY A 115 -0.13 4.63 19.71
C GLY A 115 -1.13 4.04 18.73
N LEU A 116 -2.09 3.28 19.24
CA LEU A 116 -3.09 2.59 18.43
C LEU A 116 -3.95 3.59 17.65
N GLY A 117 -4.38 4.67 18.29
CA GLY A 117 -5.22 5.70 17.66
C GLY A 117 -4.53 6.34 16.45
N ILE A 118 -3.27 6.77 16.61
CA ILE A 118 -2.50 7.37 15.51
C ILE A 118 -2.08 6.34 14.46
N SER A 119 -1.83 5.08 14.84
CA SER A 119 -1.58 3.98 13.90
C SER A 119 -2.79 3.68 13.02
N LEU A 120 -3.98 3.60 13.60
CA LEU A 120 -5.24 3.44 12.88
C LEU A 120 -5.52 4.65 11.96
N LEU A 121 -5.34 5.87 12.48
CA LEU A 121 -5.55 7.10 11.72
C LEU A 121 -4.57 7.18 10.55
N ALA A 122 -3.29 6.87 10.76
CA ALA A 122 -2.30 6.80 9.69
C ALA A 122 -2.65 5.72 8.66
N THR A 123 -3.15 4.56 9.09
CA THR A 123 -3.63 3.50 8.19
C THR A 123 -4.77 3.99 7.30
N LEU A 124 -5.77 4.65 7.90
CA LEU A 124 -6.91 5.23 7.16
C LEU A 124 -6.46 6.35 6.23
N PHE A 125 -5.50 7.17 6.65
CA PHE A 125 -4.93 8.22 5.82
C PHE A 125 -4.17 7.63 4.62
N GLY A 126 -3.33 6.62 4.83
CA GLY A 126 -2.64 5.89 3.77
C GLY A 126 -3.60 5.24 2.77
N PHE A 127 -4.69 4.65 3.27
CA PHE A 127 -5.79 4.16 2.42
C PHE A 127 -6.44 5.28 1.60
N GLY A 128 -6.76 6.41 2.25
CA GLY A 128 -7.38 7.58 1.62
C GLY A 128 -6.54 8.18 0.49
N LEU A 129 -5.21 8.18 0.62
CA LEU A 129 -4.31 8.68 -0.43
C LEU A 129 -4.40 7.89 -1.74
N LEU A 130 -4.62 6.57 -1.65
CA LEU A 130 -4.74 5.69 -2.82
C LEU A 130 -6.18 5.42 -3.23
N LEU A 131 -7.17 5.82 -2.43
CA LEU A 131 -8.60 5.60 -2.71
C LEU A 131 -9.03 6.11 -4.10
N PRO A 132 -8.68 7.33 -4.54
CA PRO A 132 -9.07 7.81 -5.87
C PRO A 132 -8.53 6.91 -6.99
N MET A 133 -7.28 6.46 -6.86
CA MET A 133 -6.65 5.58 -7.85
C MET A 133 -7.21 4.15 -7.81
N LEU A 134 -7.58 3.65 -6.62
CA LEU A 134 -8.22 2.35 -6.47
C LEU A 134 -9.61 2.33 -7.13
N VAL A 135 -10.41 3.37 -6.92
CA VAL A 135 -11.73 3.54 -7.54
C VAL A 135 -11.65 3.52 -9.06
N LEU A 136 -10.65 4.20 -9.62
CA LEU A 136 -10.39 4.23 -11.06
C LEU A 136 -9.70 2.95 -11.58
N ARG A 137 -9.47 1.96 -10.71
CA ARG A 137 -8.69 0.74 -10.99
C ARG A 137 -7.29 1.02 -11.57
N GLY A 138 -6.74 2.19 -11.28
CA GLY A 138 -5.39 2.59 -11.69
C GLY A 138 -4.28 1.94 -10.87
N VAL A 139 -4.58 1.50 -9.64
CA VAL A 139 -3.65 0.86 -8.71
C VAL A 139 -4.24 -0.46 -8.20
N GLY A 140 -3.39 -1.45 -7.92
CA GLY A 140 -3.83 -2.75 -7.41
C GLY A 140 -4.27 -2.69 -5.96
N GLU A 141 -5.24 -3.53 -5.58
CA GLU A 141 -5.66 -3.67 -4.17
C GLU A 141 -4.49 -4.06 -3.24
N GLY A 142 -3.50 -4.77 -3.79
CA GLY A 142 -2.28 -5.13 -3.07
C GLY A 142 -1.44 -3.92 -2.65
N ASP A 143 -1.26 -2.95 -3.56
CA ASP A 143 -0.48 -1.73 -3.31
C ASP A 143 -1.15 -0.87 -2.24
N VAL A 144 -2.48 -0.81 -2.25
CA VAL A 144 -3.26 -0.10 -1.21
C VAL A 144 -3.04 -0.72 0.17
N LYS A 145 -3.08 -2.06 0.27
CA LYS A 145 -2.83 -2.76 1.54
C LYS A 145 -1.38 -2.62 1.99
N MET A 146 -0.44 -2.61 1.05
CA MET A 146 0.96 -2.36 1.33
C MET A 146 1.17 -0.93 1.88
N GLN A 147 0.54 0.09 1.28
CA GLN A 147 0.54 1.47 1.77
C GLN A 147 -0.09 1.58 3.16
N MET A 148 -1.20 0.89 3.40
CA MET A 148 -1.84 0.81 4.73
C MET A 148 -0.88 0.19 5.76
N GLY A 149 -0.15 -0.86 5.40
CA GLY A 149 0.81 -1.53 6.29
C GLY A 149 1.98 -0.63 6.67
N PHE A 150 2.55 0.08 5.69
CA PHE A 150 3.54 1.12 5.94
C PHE A 150 2.99 2.22 6.86
N ALA A 151 1.81 2.75 6.55
CA ALA A 151 1.23 3.84 7.31
C ALA A 151 0.88 3.45 8.75
N ALA A 152 0.39 2.22 8.98
CA ALA A 152 0.17 1.66 10.32
C ALA A 152 1.46 1.73 11.17
N TRP A 153 2.58 1.31 10.59
CA TRP A 153 3.89 1.35 11.25
C TRP A 153 4.41 2.76 11.46
N MET A 154 4.27 3.67 10.48
CA MET A 154 4.66 5.06 10.66
C MET A 154 3.87 5.72 11.79
N GLY A 155 2.58 5.40 11.91
CA GLY A 155 1.75 5.85 13.03
C GLY A 155 2.23 5.30 14.38
N ALA A 156 2.54 4.01 14.46
CA ALA A 156 3.03 3.38 15.69
C ALA A 156 4.42 3.90 16.11
N TYR A 157 5.32 4.12 15.14
CA TYR A 157 6.71 4.48 15.39
C TYR A 157 6.91 5.99 15.56
N PHE A 158 6.43 6.84 14.64
CA PHE A 158 6.67 8.29 14.69
C PHE A 158 5.64 9.05 15.53
N GLY A 159 4.42 8.51 15.66
CA GLY A 159 3.34 9.16 16.41
C GLY A 159 3.11 10.62 15.99
N THR A 160 3.03 11.51 16.98
CA THR A 160 2.91 12.97 16.82
C THR A 160 4.25 13.70 16.65
N GLY A 161 5.34 12.95 16.46
CA GLY A 161 6.71 13.44 16.32
C GLY A 161 7.53 13.45 17.61
N ASP A 162 7.02 12.86 18.70
CA ASP A 162 7.76 12.82 19.96
C ASP A 162 8.94 11.85 19.91
N THR A 163 8.86 10.78 19.11
CA THR A 163 9.96 9.85 18.82
C THR A 163 11.22 10.56 18.33
N THR A 164 11.06 11.51 17.42
CA THR A 164 12.20 12.24 16.85
C THR A 164 12.80 13.23 17.83
N LEU A 165 11.96 13.86 18.65
CA LEU A 165 12.41 14.75 19.72
C LEU A 165 13.14 13.99 20.82
N ALA A 166 12.60 12.83 21.23
CA ALA A 166 13.23 11.93 22.20
C ALA A 166 14.58 11.38 21.72
N ALA A 167 14.74 11.23 20.39
CA ALA A 167 16.00 10.85 19.77
C ALA A 167 17.00 12.02 19.61
N GLY A 168 16.64 13.24 20.03
CA GLY A 168 17.49 14.43 19.94
C GLY A 168 17.63 15.00 18.52
N MET A 169 16.65 14.79 17.64
CA MET A 169 16.63 15.39 16.31
C MET A 169 15.90 16.74 16.33
N ASP A 170 16.44 17.72 15.62
CA ASP A 170 15.84 19.07 15.50
C ASP A 170 14.54 19.08 14.69
N ILE A 171 14.31 18.02 13.91
CA ILE A 171 13.14 17.87 13.03
C ILE A 171 12.10 17.02 13.72
N ARG A 172 10.88 17.55 13.81
CA ARG A 172 9.73 16.85 14.38
C ARG A 172 8.93 16.14 13.28
N LEU A 173 9.04 14.82 13.20
CA LEU A 173 8.36 14.02 12.16
C LEU A 173 7.01 13.49 12.63
N HIS A 174 5.94 14.15 12.19
CA HIS A 174 4.60 13.62 12.40
C HIS A 174 4.33 12.41 11.49
N ALA A 175 3.74 11.33 12.00
CA ALA A 175 3.47 10.11 11.24
C ALA A 175 2.71 10.36 9.92
N LEU A 176 1.65 11.17 9.96
CA LEU A 176 0.89 11.53 8.75
C LEU A 176 1.72 12.32 7.73
N GLY A 177 2.63 13.18 8.20
CA GLY A 177 3.56 13.90 7.33
C GLY A 177 4.50 12.93 6.65
N VAL A 178 5.04 11.96 7.39
CA VAL A 178 5.88 10.89 6.83
C VAL A 178 5.13 10.11 5.76
N VAL A 179 3.89 9.68 6.03
CA VAL A 179 3.06 8.94 5.06
C VAL A 179 2.75 9.76 3.82
N PHE A 180 2.40 11.04 3.98
CA PHE A 180 2.08 11.94 2.88
C PHE A 180 3.29 12.17 1.97
N TRP A 181 4.43 12.57 2.53
CA TRP A 181 5.62 12.87 1.74
C TRP A 181 6.24 11.63 1.12
N ALA A 182 6.22 10.50 1.83
CA ALA A 182 6.61 9.21 1.26
C ALA A 182 5.72 8.87 0.05
N PHE A 183 4.39 9.04 0.17
CA PHE A 183 3.46 8.90 -0.95
C PHE A 183 3.77 9.85 -2.11
N THR A 184 4.02 11.13 -1.83
CA THR A 184 4.40 12.11 -2.87
C THR A 184 5.68 11.70 -3.59
N CYS A 185 6.72 11.28 -2.87
CA CYS A 185 7.94 10.75 -3.46
C CYS A 185 7.64 9.51 -4.33
N GLY A 186 6.81 8.59 -3.84
CA GLY A 186 6.38 7.41 -4.60
C GLY A 186 5.63 7.76 -5.88
N ALA A 187 4.74 8.75 -5.83
CA ALA A 187 4.02 9.26 -7.00
C ALA A 187 4.96 9.93 -8.02
N LEU A 188 5.97 10.69 -7.54
CA LEU A 188 7.00 11.29 -8.40
C LEU A 188 7.83 10.23 -9.12
N PHE A 189 8.34 9.23 -8.39
CA PHE A 189 9.05 8.11 -9.01
C PHE A 189 8.12 7.33 -9.95
N GLY A 190 6.88 7.06 -9.56
CA GLY A 190 5.89 6.40 -10.42
C GLY A 190 5.67 7.14 -11.73
N GLY A 191 5.55 8.47 -11.68
CA GLY A 191 5.47 9.34 -12.86
C GLY A 191 6.73 9.26 -13.73
N LEU A 192 7.92 9.25 -13.13
CA LEU A 192 9.19 9.11 -13.84
C LEU A 192 9.31 7.75 -14.55
N PHE A 193 8.95 6.65 -13.87
CA PHE A 193 8.92 5.30 -14.45
C PHE A 193 7.90 5.20 -15.59
N GLY A 194 6.71 5.79 -15.41
CA GLY A 194 5.69 5.88 -16.45
C GLY A 194 6.20 6.63 -17.68
N LEU A 195 6.82 7.80 -17.48
CA LEU A 195 7.39 8.60 -18.57
C LEU A 195 8.51 7.84 -19.31
N ALA A 196 9.42 7.22 -18.57
CA ALA A 196 10.49 6.40 -19.15
C ALA A 196 9.91 5.27 -20.02
N MET A 197 8.85 4.59 -19.56
CA MET A 197 8.20 3.54 -20.35
C MET A 197 7.53 4.07 -21.62
N ILE A 198 6.87 5.23 -21.55
CA ILE A 198 6.27 5.89 -22.71
C ILE A 198 7.35 6.22 -23.76
N LEU A 199 8.47 6.80 -23.32
CA LEU A 199 9.61 7.15 -24.17
C LEU A 199 10.24 5.91 -24.82
N LEU A 200 10.42 4.83 -24.07
CA LEU A 200 11.01 3.58 -24.57
C LEU A 200 10.11 2.87 -25.58
N ARG A 201 8.78 2.87 -25.37
CA ARG A 201 7.82 2.19 -26.27
C ARG A 201 7.42 3.03 -27.49
N ARG A 202 7.65 4.35 -27.49
CA ARG A 202 7.32 5.30 -28.56
C ARG A 202 5.85 5.30 -29.02
N ARG A 203 4.92 4.76 -28.21
CA ARG A 203 3.47 4.74 -28.48
C ARG A 203 2.74 5.91 -27.83
N PHE A 204 3.13 7.13 -28.18
CA PHE A 204 2.65 8.35 -27.53
C PHE A 204 1.13 8.56 -27.69
N ARG A 205 0.58 8.22 -28.86
CA ARG A 205 -0.86 8.38 -29.15
C ARG A 205 -1.72 7.47 -28.28
N ASP A 206 -1.37 6.20 -28.18
CA ASP A 206 -2.11 5.21 -27.38
C ASP A 206 -2.10 5.60 -25.89
N ASN A 207 -0.94 6.03 -25.38
CA ASN A 207 -0.81 6.46 -23.99
C ASN A 207 -1.56 7.78 -23.72
N ALA A 208 -1.59 8.72 -24.66
CA ALA A 208 -2.35 9.96 -24.53
C ALA A 208 -3.86 9.72 -24.53
N GLN A 209 -4.36 8.80 -25.38
CA GLN A 209 -5.77 8.38 -25.37
C GLN A 209 -6.14 7.70 -24.04
N MET A 210 -5.26 6.86 -23.49
CA MET A 210 -5.46 6.24 -22.18
C MET A 210 -5.50 7.28 -21.05
N PHE A 211 -4.58 8.25 -21.07
CA PHE A 211 -4.56 9.33 -20.08
C PHE A 211 -5.82 10.20 -20.14
N GLN A 212 -6.27 10.56 -21.35
CA GLN A 212 -7.52 11.31 -21.55
C GLN A 212 -8.74 10.54 -21.03
N ALA A 213 -8.80 9.23 -21.28
CA ALA A 213 -9.87 8.38 -20.76
C ALA A 213 -9.87 8.35 -19.22
N MET A 214 -8.70 8.17 -18.59
CA MET A 214 -8.58 8.22 -17.13
C MET A 214 -8.98 9.58 -16.55
N ALA A 215 -8.61 10.68 -17.21
CA ALA A 215 -8.99 12.02 -16.79
C ALA A 215 -10.51 12.25 -16.88
N GLN A 216 -11.16 11.70 -17.91
CA GLN A 216 -12.62 11.73 -18.02
C GLN A 216 -13.28 10.89 -16.93
N ASP A 217 -12.75 9.72 -16.58
CA ASP A 217 -13.29 8.93 -15.47
C ASP A 217 -13.15 9.65 -14.14
N LEU A 218 -12.00 10.30 -13.90
CA LEU A 218 -11.78 11.09 -12.70
C LEU A 218 -12.79 12.24 -12.64
N LEU A 219 -13.05 12.92 -13.76
CA LEU A 219 -14.07 13.96 -13.84
C LEU A 219 -15.46 13.40 -13.52
N LEU A 220 -15.83 12.23 -14.04
CA LEU A 220 -17.10 11.57 -13.74
C LEU A 220 -17.22 11.21 -12.24
N VAL A 221 -16.13 10.78 -11.61
CA VAL A 221 -16.08 10.57 -10.15
C VAL A 221 -16.31 11.88 -9.41
N THR A 222 -15.67 12.98 -9.82
CA THR A 222 -15.90 14.31 -9.20
C THR A 222 -17.31 14.84 -9.40
N GLN A 223 -18.00 14.41 -10.46
CA GLN A 223 -19.40 14.76 -10.75
C GLN A 223 -20.42 13.84 -10.04
N GLY A 224 -19.95 12.92 -9.18
CA GLY A 224 -20.82 12.01 -8.41
C GLY A 224 -21.26 10.76 -9.17
N GLN A 225 -20.77 10.52 -10.40
CA GLN A 225 -21.13 9.37 -11.23
C GLN A 225 -20.17 8.17 -11.02
N LEU A 226 -19.91 7.83 -9.75
CA LEU A 226 -18.96 6.80 -9.34
C LEU A 226 -19.21 5.43 -10.00
N HIS A 227 -20.48 5.03 -10.11
CA HIS A 227 -20.86 3.75 -10.69
C HIS A 227 -20.52 3.65 -12.18
N GLN A 228 -20.69 4.75 -12.93
CA GLN A 228 -20.37 4.76 -14.35
C GLN A 228 -18.86 4.78 -14.59
N ALA A 229 -18.10 5.54 -13.79
CA ALA A 229 -16.65 5.58 -13.87
C ALA A 229 -16.01 4.21 -13.56
N THR A 230 -16.52 3.50 -12.56
CA THR A 230 -16.03 2.17 -12.17
C THR A 230 -16.31 1.10 -13.23
N ILE A 231 -17.51 1.09 -13.83
CA ILE A 231 -17.83 0.18 -14.95
C ILE A 231 -16.94 0.44 -16.15
N GLN A 232 -16.74 1.71 -16.52
CA GLN A 232 -15.87 2.10 -17.63
C GLN A 232 -14.42 1.67 -17.38
N ALA A 233 -13.93 1.85 -16.14
CA ALA A 233 -12.60 1.43 -15.73
C ALA A 233 -12.43 -0.09 -15.80
N GLU A 234 -13.45 -0.85 -15.39
CA GLU A 234 -13.48 -2.30 -15.46
C GLU A 234 -13.38 -2.82 -16.89
N GLN A 235 -14.16 -2.26 -17.81
CA GLN A 235 -14.15 -2.65 -19.23
C GLN A 235 -12.82 -2.35 -19.93
N ARG A 236 -12.05 -1.35 -19.45
CA ARG A 236 -10.75 -1.00 -20.03
C ARG A 236 -9.60 -1.83 -19.47
N ARG A 237 -9.70 -2.36 -18.24
CA ARG A 237 -8.63 -3.11 -17.55
C ARG A 237 -8.04 -4.26 -18.38
N SER A 238 -8.85 -4.90 -19.24
CA SER A 238 -8.40 -6.00 -20.12
C SER A 238 -7.40 -5.57 -21.20
N ARG A 239 -7.40 -4.29 -21.58
CA ARG A 239 -6.52 -3.72 -22.61
C ARG A 239 -5.24 -3.09 -22.06
N TRP A 240 -5.07 -3.06 -20.73
CA TRP A 240 -4.01 -2.32 -20.08
C TRP A 240 -2.73 -3.14 -19.91
N VAL A 241 -1.59 -2.49 -20.15
CA VAL A 241 -0.30 -2.99 -19.71
C VAL A 241 -0.20 -2.75 -18.21
N ARG A 242 -0.10 -3.83 -17.43
CA ARG A 242 0.08 -3.74 -15.98
C ARG A 242 1.47 -3.19 -15.68
N LEU A 243 1.52 -2.14 -14.89
CA LEU A 243 2.76 -1.59 -14.35
C LEU A 243 2.95 -2.14 -12.94
N PRO A 244 4.18 -2.48 -12.52
CA PRO A 244 4.46 -2.83 -11.14
C PRO A 244 4.49 -1.55 -10.30
N TYR A 245 3.34 -1.12 -9.80
CA TYR A 245 3.19 0.13 -9.05
C TYR A 245 3.78 0.03 -7.63
N GLY A 246 3.94 -1.17 -7.08
CA GLY A 246 4.56 -1.40 -5.79
C GLY A 246 6.04 -1.02 -5.76
N ILE A 247 6.76 -1.14 -6.89
CA ILE A 247 8.18 -0.78 -6.97
C ILE A 247 8.40 0.74 -6.80
N PRO A 248 7.80 1.63 -7.63
CA PRO A 248 7.98 3.07 -7.45
C PRO A 248 7.51 3.57 -6.08
N LEU A 249 6.44 2.98 -5.55
CA LEU A 249 5.88 3.32 -4.26
C LEU A 249 6.86 2.96 -3.12
N CYS A 250 7.43 1.76 -3.14
CA CYS A 250 8.49 1.34 -2.22
C CYS A 250 9.73 2.22 -2.33
N VAL A 251 10.21 2.50 -3.56
CA VAL A 251 11.37 3.36 -3.80
C VAL A 251 11.14 4.76 -3.21
N GLY A 252 9.96 5.34 -3.41
CA GLY A 252 9.62 6.64 -2.84
C GLY A 252 9.65 6.65 -1.30
N PHE A 253 9.22 5.58 -0.66
CA PHE A 253 9.18 5.52 0.81
C PHE A 253 10.56 5.36 1.40
N LEU A 254 11.36 4.46 0.84
CA LEU A 254 12.74 4.27 1.25
C LEU A 254 13.57 5.52 1.01
N PHE A 255 13.36 6.18 -0.13
CA PHE A 255 14.01 7.45 -0.45
C PHE A 255 13.64 8.53 0.56
N TYR A 256 12.35 8.70 0.87
CA TYR A 256 11.92 9.70 1.86
C TYR A 256 12.51 9.42 3.25
N LEU A 257 12.43 8.18 3.73
CA LEU A 257 13.03 7.81 5.02
C LEU A 257 14.54 8.05 5.02
N TRP A 258 15.25 7.73 3.93
CA TRP A 258 16.68 7.99 3.82
C TRP A 258 17.00 9.48 3.86
N VAL A 259 16.29 10.31 3.09
CA VAL A 259 16.48 11.77 3.10
C VAL A 259 16.28 12.33 4.50
N VAL A 260 15.19 11.93 5.15
CA VAL A 260 14.80 12.50 6.44
C VAL A 260 15.67 12.01 7.59
N LEU A 261 16.07 10.73 7.59
CA LEU A 261 16.80 10.14 8.71
C LEU A 261 18.32 10.22 8.56
N VAL A 262 18.82 10.31 7.33
CA VAL A 262 20.25 10.28 7.04
C VAL A 262 20.71 11.61 6.45
N ALA A 263 20.04 12.12 5.41
CA ALA A 263 20.53 13.30 4.71
C ALA A 263 20.30 14.61 5.48
N LEU A 264 19.17 14.72 6.19
CA LEU A 264 18.80 15.90 6.99
C LEU A 264 19.29 15.84 8.45
N ARG A 265 20.11 14.84 8.80
CA ARG A 265 20.75 14.71 10.12
C ARG A 265 22.05 15.53 10.23
N ASN A 266 22.57 16.02 9.11
CA ASN A 266 23.76 16.88 9.01
C ASN A 266 23.35 18.35 8.93
#